data_AF-A0A5J5K579-F1
#
_entry.id   AF-A0A5J5K579-F1
#
_cell.length_a   1.000
_cell.length_b   1.000
_cell.length_c   1.000
_cell.angle_alpha   90.00
_cell.angle_beta   90.00
_cell.angle_gamma   90.00
#
_symmetry.space_group_name_H-M   'P 1'
#
loop_
_entity.id
_entity.type
_entity.pdbx_description
1 polymer ?
#
loop_
_entity_poly.entity_id
_entity_poly.type
_entity_poly.pdbx_seq_one_letter_code
_entity_poly.pdbx_strand_id
1 'polypeptide(L)' 'MTVTSERAVGEHTVSGRRVRVVEITWRGQDGRSYDVEDAATGDTLTLDESFDAYPTPDQLADLVTEHDHTGGNEQP' A
#
# COMPACT_ATOMS: atom_id res chain seq x y z
N MET A 1 -6.27 -11.62 14.04
CA MET A 1 -6.64 -10.23 14.34
C MET A 1 -7.84 -9.88 13.47
N THR A 2 -8.83 -9.14 13.97
CA THR A 2 -10.06 -8.84 13.19
C THR A 2 -10.01 -7.39 12.71
N VAL A 3 -10.12 -7.19 11.41
CA VAL A 3 -10.26 -5.87 10.79
C VAL A 3 -11.57 -5.22 11.29
N THR A 4 -11.49 -3.97 11.69
CA THR A 4 -12.64 -3.16 12.12
C THR A 4 -13.21 -2.35 10.96
N SER A 5 -12.32 -1.74 10.18
CA SER A 5 -12.68 -0.91 9.04
C SER A 5 -11.50 -0.79 8.09
N GLU A 6 -11.80 -0.84 6.80
CA GLU A 6 -10.90 -0.56 5.68
C GLU A 6 -11.52 0.59 4.90
N ARG A 7 -10.76 1.66 4.71
CA ARG A 7 -11.24 2.83 3.96
C ARG A 7 -10.13 3.46 3.17
N ALA A 8 -10.43 3.84 1.94
CA ALA A 8 -9.49 4.65 1.19
C ALA A 8 -9.45 6.08 1.72
N VAL A 9 -8.23 6.54 1.98
CA VAL A 9 -7.94 7.85 2.56
C VAL A 9 -7.14 8.74 1.61
N GLY A 10 -6.63 8.20 0.50
CA GLY A 10 -6.03 9.00 -0.57
C GLY A 10 -5.79 8.22 -1.85
N GLU A 11 -5.53 8.96 -2.93
CA GLU A 11 -5.11 8.44 -4.23
C GLU A 11 -3.95 9.30 -4.73
N HIS A 12 -2.92 8.67 -5.29
CA HIS A 12 -1.72 9.32 -5.81
C HIS A 12 -1.36 8.76 -7.18
N THR A 13 -0.73 9.60 -8.02
CA THR A 13 -0.14 9.15 -9.28
C THR A 13 1.37 9.15 -9.15
N VAL A 14 1.96 7.96 -9.26
CA VAL A 14 3.39 7.70 -9.08
C VAL A 14 3.92 7.10 -10.36
N SER A 15 4.85 7.77 -11.04
CA SER A 15 5.43 7.30 -12.32
C SER A 15 4.39 6.90 -13.39
N GLY A 16 3.21 7.54 -13.38
CA GLY A 16 2.10 7.23 -14.28
C GLY A 16 1.16 6.10 -13.81
N ARG A 17 1.52 5.41 -12.72
CA ARG A 17 0.69 4.41 -12.03
C ARG A 17 -0.17 5.08 -10.98
N ARG A 18 -1.48 4.79 -10.94
CA ARG A 18 -2.37 5.30 -9.90
C ARG A 18 -2.41 4.32 -8.74
N VAL A 19 -2.14 4.83 -7.54
CA VAL A 19 -2.16 4.06 -6.30
C VAL A 19 -3.13 4.67 -5.31
N ARG A 20 -3.76 3.83 -4.51
CA ARG A 20 -4.76 4.18 -3.52
C ARG A 20 -4.25 3.79 -2.13
N VAL A 21 -4.30 4.72 -1.20
CA VAL A 21 -3.94 4.46 0.20
C VAL A 21 -5.19 4.04 0.95
N VAL A 22 -5.17 2.85 1.53
CA VAL A 22 -6.23 2.27 2.35
C VAL A 22 -5.80 2.29 3.80
N GLU A 23 -6.54 3.02 4.63
CA GLU A 23 -6.40 2.98 6.08
C GLU A 23 -7.17 1.77 6.62
N ILE A 24 -6.46 0.94 7.38
CA ILE A 24 -6.97 -0.24 8.06
C ILE A 24 -6.90 0.00 9.57
N THR A 25 -8.01 -0.30 10.24
CA THR A 25 -8.12 -0.22 11.70
C THR A 25 -8.45 -1.58 12.28
N TRP A 26 -7.79 -1.95 13.38
CA TRP A 26 -7.88 -3.29 13.95
C TRP A 26 -8.59 -3.27 15.30
N ARG A 27 -9.45 -4.28 15.55
CA ARG A 27 -10.23 -4.33 16.80
C ARG A 27 -9.29 -4.60 17.97
N GLY A 28 -9.22 -3.66 18.91
CA GLY A 28 -8.42 -3.78 20.14
C GLY A 28 -6.96 -3.32 20.00
N GLN A 29 -6.62 -2.62 18.92
CA GLN A 29 -5.34 -1.90 18.74
C GLN A 29 -5.63 -0.41 18.64
N ASP A 30 -4.90 0.41 19.42
CA ASP A 30 -4.91 1.87 19.31
C ASP A 30 -4.00 2.35 18.15
N GLY A 31 -4.02 1.62 17.04
CA GLY A 31 -3.15 1.83 15.89
C GLY A 31 -3.92 1.78 14.56
N ARG A 32 -3.35 2.43 13.56
CA ARG A 32 -3.84 2.40 12.17
C ARG A 32 -2.70 1.87 11.31
N SER A 33 -3.06 1.05 10.33
CA SER A 33 -2.14 0.62 9.29
C SER A 33 -2.61 1.21 7.97
N TYR A 34 -1.68 1.41 7.04
CA TYR A 34 -1.98 1.94 5.73
C TYR A 34 -1.43 0.97 4.69
N ASP A 35 -2.33 0.36 3.95
CA ASP A 35 -1.98 -0.41 2.76
C ASP A 35 -2.05 0.48 1.53
N VAL A 36 -1.32 0.08 0.49
CA VAL A 36 -1.34 0.75 -0.79
C VAL A 36 -1.78 -0.26 -1.83
N GLU A 37 -2.80 0.12 -2.59
CA GLU A 37 -3.35 -0.69 -3.67
C GLU A 37 -3.13 0.00 -5.01
N ASP A 38 -2.97 -0.76 -6.08
CA ASP A 38 -3.10 -0.25 -7.43
C ASP A 38 -4.56 0.14 -7.70
N ALA A 39 -4.79 1.40 -8.06
CA ALA A 39 -6.15 1.91 -8.27
C ALA A 39 -6.79 1.41 -9.59
N ALA A 40 -6.02 0.86 -10.51
CA ALA A 40 -6.51 0.32 -11.79
C ALA A 40 -6.86 -1.17 -11.69
N THR A 41 -6.06 -1.97 -10.98
CA THR A 41 -6.25 -3.43 -10.85
C THR A 41 -6.87 -3.82 -9.51
N GLY A 42 -6.76 -2.99 -8.48
CA GLY A 42 -7.12 -3.33 -7.09
C GLY A 42 -6.11 -4.23 -6.39
N ASP A 43 -4.89 -4.35 -6.93
CA ASP A 43 -3.85 -5.22 -6.39
C ASP A 43 -3.12 -4.55 -5.23
N THR A 44 -2.97 -5.22 -4.09
CA THR A 44 -2.26 -4.68 -2.93
C THR A 44 -0.76 -4.68 -3.20
N LEU A 45 -0.14 -3.50 -3.19
CA LEU A 45 1.30 -3.32 -3.39
C LEU A 45 2.10 -3.54 -2.10
N THR A 46 1.50 -3.30 -0.94
CA THR A 46 2.07 -3.57 0.40
C THR A 46 1.88 -5.05 0.78
N LEU A 47 2.44 -5.97 -0.01
CA LEU A 47 2.27 -7.43 0.20
C LEU A 47 3.00 -7.95 1.45
N ASP A 48 4.13 -7.35 1.80
CA ASP A 48 5.00 -7.81 2.89
C ASP A 48 4.68 -7.08 4.21
N GLU A 49 4.59 -5.74 4.16
CA GLU A 49 4.36 -4.90 5.34
C GLU A 49 3.49 -3.67 4.99
N SER A 50 2.47 -3.41 5.82
CA SER A 50 1.66 -2.19 5.78
C SER A 50 2.38 -1.05 6.50
N PHE A 51 2.13 0.20 6.11
CA PHE A 51 2.71 1.35 6.80
C PHE A 51 2.02 1.64 8.13
N ASP A 52 2.78 1.96 9.19
CA ASP A 52 2.22 2.41 10.48
C ASP A 52 1.64 3.84 10.44
N ALA A 53 1.99 4.61 9.40
CA ALA A 53 1.55 5.98 9.19
C ALA A 53 1.20 6.21 7.73
N TYR A 54 0.50 7.30 7.44
CA TYR A 54 0.15 7.65 6.08
C TYR A 54 1.43 7.78 5.23
N PRO A 55 1.57 7.01 4.12
CA PRO A 55 2.80 6.97 3.36
C PRO A 55 3.07 8.31 2.66
N THR A 56 4.34 8.71 2.64
CA THR A 56 4.79 9.89 1.91
C THR A 56 4.86 9.60 0.40
N PRO A 57 4.82 10.63 -0.46
CA PRO A 57 4.98 10.44 -1.90
C PRO A 57 6.27 9.70 -2.29
N ASP A 58 7.37 9.94 -1.59
CA ASP A 58 8.64 9.23 -1.81
C ASP A 58 8.52 7.73 -1.46
N GLN A 59 7.85 7.38 -0.35
CA GLN A 59 7.59 5.97 0.00
C GLN A 59 6.68 5.27 -1.01
N LEU A 60 5.68 5.98 -1.54
CA LEU A 60 4.82 5.45 -2.61
C LEU A 60 5.62 5.23 -3.90
N ALA A 61 6.56 6.14 -4.22
CA ALA A 61 7.47 6.00 -5.35
C ALA A 61 8.40 4.79 -5.19
N ASP A 62 8.98 4.61 -4.01
CA ASP A 62 9.83 3.48 -3.68
C ASP A 62 9.05 2.17 -3.78
N LEU A 63 7.84 2.09 -3.18
CA LEU A 63 6.98 0.92 -3.24
C LEU A 63 6.60 0.54 -4.68
N VAL A 64 6.21 1.51 -5.50
CA VAL A 64 5.87 1.25 -6.91
C VAL A 64 7.09 0.76 -7.68
N THR A 65 8.27 1.33 -7.40
CA THR A 65 9.53 0.92 -8.03
C THR A 65 9.95 -0.48 -7.59
N GLU A 66 9.86 -0.80 -6.31
CA GLU A 66 10.15 -2.11 -5.75
C GLU A 66 9.22 -3.17 -6.31
N HIS A 67 7.92 -2.88 -6.40
CA HIS A 67 6.92 -3.80 -6.96
C HIS A 67 7.15 -4.07 -8.47
N ASP A 68 7.61 -3.06 -9.22
CA ASP A 68 7.99 -3.25 -10.63
C ASP A 68 9.25 -4.14 -10.74
N HIS A 69 10.21 -3.96 -9.83
CA HIS A 69 11.43 -4.76 -9.77
C HIS A 69 11.24 -6.19 -9.22
N THR A 70 10.27 -6.42 -8.32
CA THR A 70 9.95 -7.77 -7.79
C THR A 70 9.13 -8.60 -8.77
N GLY A 71 8.43 -7.98 -9.72
CA GLY A 71 7.91 -8.67 -10.91
C GLY A 71 9.00 -9.17 -11.87
N GLY A 72 10.28 -8.83 -11.63
CA GLY A 72 11.40 -9.12 -12.53
C GLY A 72 12.50 -10.02 -11.97
N ASN A 73 12.38 -10.59 -10.76
CA ASN A 73 13.45 -11.40 -10.17
C ASN A 73 12.97 -12.74 -9.59
N GLU A 74 12.50 -13.62 -10.47
CA GLU A 74 12.92 -15.01 -10.38
C GLU A 74 14.30 -15.13 -11.03
N GLN A 75 15.36 -15.27 -10.23
CA GLN A 75 16.57 -16.11 -10.46
C GLN A 75 17.67 -15.82 -9.41
N PRO A 76 18.51 -16.80 -9.04
CA PRO A 76 18.72 -18.14 -9.63
C PRO A 76 18.08 -19.32 -8.90
#